data_AF-A0A2M9ZLH3-F1
#
_entry.id   AF-A0A2M9ZLH3-F1
#
_cell.length_a   1.000
_cell.length_b   1.000
_cell.length_c   1.000
_cell.angle_alpha   90.00
_cell.angle_beta   90.00
_cell.angle_gamma   90.00
#
_symmetry.space_group_name_H-M   'P 1'
#
loop_
_entity.id
_entity.type
_entity.pdbx_description
1 polymer ?
#
loop_
_entity_poly.entity_id
_entity_poly.type
_entity_poly.pdbx_seq_one_letter_code
_entity_poly.pdbx_strand_id
1 'polypeptide(L)'
;MLRQKFLETVQKYEKQEQLIETIWQEVVQHYSEPNRFYHNLSHIENLTNNLSQVKSQIQDWDTVLFSIVYHDIVYDVSATDNEEKSAELAEARLRSIHYPEDSLRLCSSQIVATKGHSNSDNSDTKLFLDADLSILGENSIVYSDYCQNIRKEYSIYSDGDYKAGRMKVLHYFLTMDRIYKTDYFYEKYEKQARKNIKQELDELSSQTDE
;
A
#
# COMPACT_ATOMS: atom_id res chain seq x y z
N MET A 1 8.38 12.75 7.68
CA MET A 1 8.75 11.99 8.91
C MET A 1 9.08 10.53 8.63
N LEU A 2 8.59 9.94 7.52
CA LEU A 2 8.86 8.54 7.16
C LEU A 2 10.36 8.18 7.15
N ARG A 3 11.19 8.96 6.44
CA ARG A 3 12.65 8.75 6.36
C ARG A 3 13.26 8.55 7.74
N GLN A 4 12.99 9.46 8.67
CA GLN A 4 13.55 9.39 10.01
C GLN A 4 13.12 8.10 10.73
N LYS A 5 11.82 7.77 10.72
CA LYS A 5 11.31 6.53 11.33
C LYS A 5 11.97 5.29 10.73
N PHE A 6 12.16 5.27 9.42
CA PHE A 6 12.81 4.16 8.72
C PHE A 6 14.28 4.03 9.12
N LEU A 7 15.05 5.11 9.04
CA LEU A 7 16.48 5.11 9.40
C LEU A 7 16.67 4.71 10.87
N GLU A 8 15.89 5.25 11.79
CA GLU A 8 15.91 4.87 13.22
C GLU A 8 15.59 3.39 13.44
N THR A 9 14.72 2.82 12.61
CA THR A 9 14.34 1.40 12.68
C THR A 9 15.46 0.52 12.14
N VAL A 10 16.02 0.82 10.97
CA VAL A 10 17.18 0.09 10.41
C VAL A 10 18.37 0.17 11.36
N GLN A 11 18.60 1.32 12.00
CA GLN A 11 19.69 1.54 12.96
C GLN A 11 19.64 0.61 14.18
N LYS A 12 18.51 -0.05 14.47
CA LYS A 12 18.42 -1.07 15.53
C LYS A 12 19.14 -2.36 15.14
N TYR A 13 19.23 -2.65 13.85
CA TYR A 13 19.72 -3.93 13.31
C TYR A 13 21.07 -3.78 12.58
N GLU A 14 21.34 -2.60 12.02
CA GLU A 14 22.61 -2.26 11.36
C GLU A 14 23.17 -0.94 11.93
N LYS A 15 24.50 -0.80 11.99
CA LYS A 15 25.18 0.41 12.51
C LYS A 15 26.00 1.14 11.44
N GLN A 16 26.25 0.53 10.29
CA GLN A 16 26.96 1.14 9.18
C GLN A 16 26.08 2.20 8.48
N GLU A 17 26.23 3.46 8.86
CA GLU A 17 25.44 4.59 8.32
C GLU A 17 25.40 4.62 6.79
N GLN A 18 26.51 4.28 6.12
CA GLN A 18 26.57 4.24 4.66
C GLN A 18 25.60 3.22 4.06
N LEU A 19 25.51 2.01 4.64
CA LEU A 19 24.58 0.97 4.18
C LEU A 19 23.13 1.41 4.40
N ILE A 20 22.84 1.98 5.57
CA ILE A 20 21.51 2.47 5.93
C ILE A 20 21.04 3.54 4.95
N GLU A 21 21.91 4.50 4.60
CA GLU A 21 21.59 5.53 3.61
C GLU A 21 21.41 4.94 2.21
N THR A 22 22.24 3.98 1.81
CA THR A 22 22.09 3.31 0.52
C THR A 22 20.76 2.57 0.40
N ILE A 23 20.31 1.89 1.46
CA ILE A 23 18.98 1.25 1.48
C ILE A 23 17.87 2.29 1.33
N TRP A 24 17.95 3.42 2.03
CA TRP A 24 16.94 4.47 1.89
C TRP A 24 16.96 5.13 0.50
N GLN A 25 18.13 5.31 -0.10
CA GLN A 25 18.26 5.85 -1.45
C GLN A 25 17.63 4.93 -2.49
N GLU A 26 17.75 3.61 -2.35
CA GLU A 26 17.07 2.64 -3.20
C GLU A 26 15.54 2.77 -3.10
N VAL A 27 15.00 2.88 -1.88
CA VAL A 27 13.56 3.12 -1.66
C VAL A 27 13.14 4.41 -2.38
N VAL A 28 13.86 5.52 -2.17
CA VAL A 28 13.55 6.80 -2.81
C VAL A 28 13.61 6.67 -4.33
N GLN A 29 14.60 5.97 -4.88
CA GLN A 29 14.76 5.78 -6.32
C GLN A 29 13.53 5.07 -6.92
N HIS A 30 13.10 3.95 -6.34
CA HIS A 30 11.93 3.21 -6.83
C HIS A 30 10.65 4.05 -6.75
N TYR A 31 10.36 4.64 -5.59
CA TYR A 31 9.15 5.43 -5.40
C TYR A 31 9.17 6.81 -6.10
N SER A 32 10.28 7.18 -6.75
CA SER A 32 10.41 8.39 -7.57
C SER A 32 10.41 8.11 -9.07
N GLU A 33 10.14 6.86 -9.50
CA GLU A 33 10.03 6.52 -10.91
C GLU A 33 8.94 7.37 -11.59
N PRO A 34 9.18 7.92 -12.82
CA PRO A 34 8.28 8.90 -13.44
C PRO A 34 6.84 8.44 -13.66
N ASN A 35 6.61 7.13 -13.73
CA ASN A 35 5.30 6.53 -14.00
C ASN A 35 4.50 6.26 -12.71
N ARG A 36 5.02 6.61 -11.53
CA ARG A 36 4.35 6.44 -10.22
C ARG A 36 3.68 7.74 -9.78
N PHE A 37 2.44 7.94 -10.19
CA PHE A 37 1.66 9.13 -9.85
C PHE A 37 0.97 9.01 -8.48
N TYR A 38 0.58 7.81 -8.09
CA TYR A 38 -0.01 7.49 -6.80
C TYR A 38 0.95 6.66 -5.93
N HIS A 39 1.51 5.57 -6.46
CA HIS A 39 2.37 4.65 -5.70
C HIS A 39 3.80 5.20 -5.52
N ASN A 40 3.90 6.36 -4.86
CA ASN A 40 5.12 7.13 -4.63
C ASN A 40 5.41 7.31 -3.12
N LEU A 41 6.42 8.10 -2.77
CA LEU A 41 6.82 8.33 -1.36
C LEU A 41 5.68 8.88 -0.48
N SER A 42 4.75 9.65 -1.06
CA SER A 42 3.61 10.19 -0.32
C SER A 42 2.62 9.10 0.07
N HIS A 43 2.44 8.07 -0.76
CA HIS A 43 1.61 6.90 -0.45
C HIS A 43 2.10 6.19 0.81
N ILE A 44 3.36 5.76 0.83
CA ILE A 44 3.93 5.05 2.00
C ILE A 44 4.04 5.96 3.24
N GLU A 45 4.17 7.28 3.08
CA GLU A 45 4.09 8.22 4.21
C GLU A 45 2.66 8.31 4.77
N ASN A 46 1.63 8.30 3.92
CA ASN A 46 0.23 8.28 4.34
C ASN A 46 -0.10 7.01 5.15
N LEU A 47 0.31 5.82 4.67
CA LEU A 47 0.15 4.56 5.39
C LEU A 47 0.81 4.63 6.77
N THR A 48 2.05 5.11 6.81
CA THR A 48 2.82 5.27 8.06
C THR A 48 2.13 6.22 9.04
N ASN A 49 1.53 7.31 8.55
CA ASN A 49 0.80 8.27 9.38
C ASN A 49 -0.51 7.69 9.92
N ASN A 50 -1.25 6.95 9.10
CA ASN A 50 -2.48 6.26 9.53
C ASN A 50 -2.19 5.21 10.61
N LEU A 51 -1.18 4.36 10.40
CA LEU A 51 -0.79 3.33 11.37
C LEU A 51 -0.19 3.92 12.65
N SER A 52 0.42 5.11 12.58
CA SER A 52 0.91 5.81 13.78
C SER A 52 -0.23 6.18 14.74
N GLN A 53 -1.47 6.37 14.26
CA GLN A 53 -2.63 6.67 15.11
C GLN A 53 -3.08 5.46 15.96
N VAL A 54 -2.75 4.26 15.50
CA VAL A 54 -3.10 2.99 16.13
C VAL A 54 -1.85 2.23 16.58
N LYS A 55 -0.72 2.91 16.75
CA LYS A 55 0.56 2.30 17.10
C LYS A 55 0.51 1.47 18.39
N SER A 56 -0.35 1.84 19.34
CA SER A 56 -0.55 1.07 20.58
C SER A 56 -1.23 -0.30 20.37
N GLN A 57 -1.84 -0.53 19.20
CA GLN A 57 -2.48 -1.80 18.83
C GLN A 57 -1.54 -2.71 18.02
N ILE A 58 -0.40 -2.20 17.57
CA ILE A 58 0.57 -2.92 16.73
C ILE A 58 1.58 -3.62 17.64
N GLN A 59 1.76 -4.93 17.44
CA GLN A 59 2.67 -5.74 18.24
C GLN A 59 4.11 -5.61 17.76
N ASP A 60 4.33 -5.64 16.44
CA ASP A 60 5.64 -5.50 15.82
C ASP A 60 5.65 -4.31 14.84
N TRP A 61 5.89 -3.12 15.39
CA TRP A 61 5.96 -1.88 14.60
C TRP A 61 7.09 -1.89 13.57
N ASP A 62 8.20 -2.55 13.87
CA ASP A 62 9.36 -2.56 12.99
C ASP A 62 9.06 -3.40 11.75
N THR A 63 8.45 -4.58 11.92
CA THR A 63 7.97 -5.41 10.79
C THR A 63 6.95 -4.65 9.94
N VAL A 64 5.93 -4.05 10.58
CA VAL A 64 4.89 -3.29 9.85
C VAL A 64 5.50 -2.12 9.07
N LEU A 65 6.46 -1.38 9.65
CA LEU A 65 7.11 -0.29 8.96
C LEU A 65 7.91 -0.77 7.74
N PHE A 66 8.59 -1.91 7.83
CA PHE A 66 9.25 -2.52 6.68
C PHE A 66 8.25 -2.97 5.62
N SER A 67 7.15 -3.62 6.00
CA SER A 67 6.08 -3.99 5.07
C SER A 67 5.53 -2.78 4.32
N ILE A 68 5.28 -1.66 5.01
CA ILE A 68 4.85 -0.41 4.36
C ILE A 68 5.87 0.07 3.34
N VAL A 69 7.15 0.12 3.70
CA VAL A 69 8.19 0.66 2.81
C VAL A 69 8.44 -0.24 1.61
N TYR A 70 8.23 -1.55 1.73
CA TYR A 70 8.57 -2.48 0.68
C TYR A 70 7.39 -3.02 -0.14
N HIS A 71 6.13 -2.90 0.29
CA HIS A 71 5.02 -3.62 -0.38
C HIS A 71 4.87 -3.32 -1.88
N ASP A 72 5.07 -2.07 -2.28
CA ASP A 72 4.98 -1.61 -3.67
C ASP A 72 6.35 -1.16 -4.22
N ILE A 73 7.45 -1.59 -3.62
CA ILE A 73 8.77 -1.15 -4.07
C ILE A 73 9.04 -1.59 -5.51
N VAL A 74 8.58 -2.78 -5.89
CA VAL A 74 8.49 -3.23 -7.28
C VAL A 74 7.08 -2.93 -7.78
N TYR A 75 6.96 -2.17 -8.86
CA TYR A 75 5.68 -1.76 -9.41
C TYR A 75 5.71 -1.68 -10.93
N ASP A 76 5.04 -2.64 -11.57
CA ASP A 76 4.75 -2.67 -13.00
C ASP A 76 3.27 -2.99 -13.19
N VAL A 77 2.51 -2.03 -13.71
CA VAL A 77 1.04 -2.16 -13.92
C VAL A 77 0.66 -3.29 -14.88
N SER A 78 1.60 -3.82 -15.65
CA SER A 78 1.39 -4.95 -16.58
C SER A 78 1.77 -6.31 -15.98
N ALA A 79 2.47 -6.31 -14.85
CA ALA A 79 2.89 -7.52 -14.14
C ALA A 79 1.81 -7.99 -13.15
N THR A 80 1.91 -9.27 -12.76
CA THR A 80 0.99 -9.89 -11.79
C THR A 80 1.72 -10.44 -10.57
N ASP A 81 3.03 -10.19 -10.47
CA ASP A 81 3.93 -10.72 -9.45
C ASP A 81 4.70 -9.59 -8.73
N ASN A 82 4.14 -8.37 -8.73
CA ASN A 82 4.75 -7.21 -8.08
C ASN A 82 4.94 -7.44 -6.58
N GLU A 83 3.91 -7.95 -5.89
CA GLU A 83 3.96 -8.17 -4.45
C GLU A 83 4.98 -9.26 -4.09
N GLU A 84 5.03 -10.35 -4.86
CA GLU A 84 6.04 -11.40 -4.66
C GLU A 84 7.46 -10.86 -4.88
N LYS A 85 7.70 -10.08 -5.94
CA LYS A 85 9.01 -9.46 -6.20
C LYS A 85 9.39 -8.40 -5.16
N SER A 86 8.43 -7.62 -4.71
CA SER A 86 8.59 -6.67 -3.60
C SER A 86 8.98 -7.39 -2.32
N ALA A 87 8.34 -8.52 -2.01
CA ALA A 87 8.70 -9.36 -0.87
C ALA A 87 10.11 -9.96 -1.01
N GLU A 88 10.48 -10.46 -2.19
CA GLU A 88 11.84 -10.95 -2.47
C GLU A 88 12.91 -9.86 -2.25
N LEU A 89 12.66 -8.64 -2.72
CA LEU A 89 13.57 -7.50 -2.51
C LEU A 89 13.64 -7.12 -1.03
N ALA A 90 12.50 -7.09 -0.34
CA ALA A 90 12.43 -6.83 1.11
C ALA A 90 13.27 -7.86 1.88
N GLU A 91 13.10 -9.15 1.59
CA GLU A 91 13.86 -10.22 2.23
C GLU A 91 15.38 -10.05 2.01
N ALA A 92 15.80 -9.73 0.79
CA ALA A 92 17.22 -9.52 0.49
C ALA A 92 17.82 -8.36 1.30
N ARG A 93 17.11 -7.22 1.40
CA ARG A 93 17.57 -6.04 2.14
C ARG A 93 17.52 -6.25 3.65
N LEU A 94 16.46 -6.84 4.16
CA LEU A 94 16.30 -7.11 5.59
C LEU A 94 17.30 -8.17 6.10
N ARG A 95 17.65 -9.17 5.28
CA ARG A 95 18.77 -10.08 5.61
C ARG A 95 20.11 -9.36 5.66
N SER A 96 20.37 -8.39 4.78
CA SER A 96 21.64 -7.63 4.78
C SER A 96 21.85 -6.78 6.04
N ILE A 97 20.78 -6.44 6.76
CA ILE A 97 20.83 -5.73 8.05
C ILE A 97 20.64 -6.68 9.23
N HIS A 98 20.72 -8.00 9.03
CA HIS A 98 20.57 -9.02 10.08
C HIS A 98 19.20 -8.99 10.78
N TYR A 99 18.13 -8.65 10.05
CA TYR A 99 16.78 -8.67 10.60
C TYR A 99 16.34 -10.11 10.98
N PRO A 100 15.65 -10.32 12.12
CA PRO A 100 15.29 -11.67 12.58
C PRO A 100 14.44 -12.45 11.56
N GLU A 101 14.79 -13.72 11.31
CA GLU A 101 14.15 -14.55 10.28
C GLU A 101 12.64 -14.73 10.47
N ASP A 102 12.15 -14.78 11.71
CA ASP A 102 10.71 -14.90 11.98
C ASP A 102 9.94 -13.64 11.57
N SER A 103 10.48 -12.46 11.90
CA SER A 103 9.94 -11.15 11.50
C SER A 103 10.09 -10.92 10.00
N LEU A 104 11.16 -11.40 9.38
CA LEU A 104 11.38 -11.36 7.93
C LEU A 104 10.27 -12.12 7.18
N ARG A 105 9.93 -13.33 7.63
CA ARG A 105 8.83 -14.12 7.05
C ARG A 105 7.48 -13.44 7.24
N LEU A 106 7.27 -12.79 8.39
CA LEU A 106 6.05 -12.01 8.62
C LEU A 106 5.97 -10.81 7.66
N CYS A 107 7.05 -10.04 7.49
CA CYS A 107 7.14 -8.93 6.53
C CYS A 107 6.79 -9.38 5.10
N SER A 108 7.45 -10.44 4.62
CA SER A 108 7.20 -11.05 3.32
C SER A 108 5.73 -11.46 3.16
N SER A 109 5.15 -12.11 4.17
CA SER A 109 3.73 -12.50 4.16
C SER A 109 2.76 -11.31 4.17
N GLN A 110 3.11 -10.23 4.86
CA GLN A 110 2.31 -9.00 4.90
C GLN A 110 2.28 -8.32 3.53
N ILE A 111 3.44 -8.23 2.87
CA ILE A 111 3.57 -7.69 1.52
C ILE A 111 2.73 -8.51 0.54
N VAL A 112 2.89 -9.83 0.51
CA VAL A 112 2.12 -10.69 -0.41
C VAL A 112 0.60 -10.60 -0.16
N ALA A 113 0.18 -10.32 1.08
CA ALA A 113 -1.23 -10.19 1.41
C ALA A 113 -1.92 -8.96 0.78
N THR A 114 -1.17 -7.93 0.35
CA THR A 114 -1.76 -6.73 -0.29
C THR A 114 -2.42 -7.07 -1.62
N LYS A 115 -1.88 -8.03 -2.39
CA LYS A 115 -2.38 -8.48 -3.69
C LYS A 115 -3.90 -8.71 -3.76
N GLY A 116 -4.47 -9.28 -2.70
CA GLY A 116 -5.90 -9.59 -2.63
C GLY A 116 -6.66 -8.84 -1.53
N HIS A 117 -5.96 -8.15 -0.63
CA HIS A 117 -6.50 -7.57 0.61
C HIS A 117 -7.45 -8.51 1.36
N SER A 118 -7.14 -9.81 1.34
CA SER A 118 -7.96 -10.85 1.97
C SER A 118 -7.78 -10.81 3.49
N ASN A 119 -8.70 -11.44 4.23
CA ASN A 119 -8.62 -11.46 5.68
C ASN A 119 -7.37 -12.22 6.16
N SER A 120 -6.74 -11.73 7.23
CA SER A 120 -5.58 -12.35 7.87
C SER A 120 -5.86 -12.60 9.35
N ASP A 121 -5.38 -13.72 9.87
CA ASP A 121 -5.48 -14.03 11.30
C ASP A 121 -4.54 -13.16 12.14
N ASN A 122 -3.50 -12.58 11.52
CA ASN A 122 -2.54 -11.70 12.19
C ASN A 122 -3.12 -10.28 12.33
N SER A 123 -3.13 -9.73 13.56
CA SER A 123 -3.70 -8.40 13.86
C SER A 123 -2.99 -7.27 13.13
N ASP A 124 -1.66 -7.30 13.12
CA ASP A 124 -0.83 -6.24 12.54
C ASP A 124 -0.98 -6.22 11.02
N THR A 125 -1.13 -7.39 10.40
CA THR A 125 -1.44 -7.54 8.98
C THR A 125 -2.78 -6.92 8.63
N LYS A 126 -3.82 -7.14 9.44
CA LYS A 126 -5.13 -6.48 9.22
C LYS A 126 -5.02 -4.96 9.29
N LEU A 127 -4.30 -4.43 10.28
CA LEU A 127 -4.07 -2.99 10.40
C LEU A 127 -3.32 -2.44 9.18
N PHE A 128 -2.28 -3.15 8.73
CA PHE A 128 -1.51 -2.78 7.54
C PHE A 128 -2.38 -2.75 6.28
N LEU A 129 -3.14 -3.82 6.00
CA LEU A 129 -4.04 -3.91 4.85
C LEU A 129 -5.13 -2.83 4.89
N ASP A 130 -5.68 -2.52 6.07
CA ASP A 130 -6.67 -1.45 6.22
C ASP A 130 -6.06 -0.06 5.96
N ALA A 131 -4.82 0.15 6.40
CA ALA A 131 -4.11 1.41 6.16
C ALA A 131 -3.77 1.61 4.68
N ASP A 132 -3.43 0.54 3.97
CA ASP A 132 -3.19 0.58 2.53
C ASP A 132 -4.46 0.95 1.74
N LEU A 133 -5.61 0.39 2.15
CA LEU A 133 -6.92 0.72 1.58
C LEU A 133 -7.50 2.05 2.07
N SER A 134 -6.83 2.78 2.96
CA SER A 134 -7.39 3.98 3.61
C SER A 134 -7.78 5.08 2.61
N ILE A 135 -7.09 5.18 1.48
CA ILE A 135 -7.39 6.14 0.41
C ILE A 135 -8.85 6.03 -0.08
N LEU A 136 -9.42 4.83 -0.07
CA LEU A 136 -10.79 4.61 -0.53
C LEU A 136 -11.77 5.43 0.31
N GLY A 137 -11.54 5.54 1.62
CA GLY A 137 -12.40 6.26 2.55
C GLY A 137 -12.03 7.72 2.79
N GLU A 138 -11.03 8.26 2.08
CA GLU A 138 -10.70 9.67 2.19
C GLU A 138 -11.82 10.57 1.64
N ASN A 139 -11.72 11.87 1.93
CA ASN A 139 -12.70 12.83 1.41
C ASN A 139 -12.70 12.85 -0.13
N SER A 140 -13.82 13.25 -0.73
CA SER A 140 -14.05 13.12 -2.18
C SER A 140 -13.05 13.88 -3.06
N ILE A 141 -12.44 14.96 -2.55
CA ILE A 141 -11.42 15.70 -3.30
C ILE A 141 -10.14 14.86 -3.40
N VAL A 142 -9.67 14.35 -2.26
CA VAL A 142 -8.49 13.47 -2.20
C VAL A 142 -8.70 12.18 -2.99
N TYR A 143 -9.90 11.60 -2.90
CA TYR A 143 -10.25 10.40 -3.67
C TYR A 143 -10.25 10.66 -5.19
N SER A 144 -10.77 11.82 -5.63
CA SER A 144 -10.75 12.20 -7.05
C SER A 144 -9.32 12.35 -7.58
N ASP A 145 -8.43 12.99 -6.83
CA ASP A 145 -7.02 13.10 -7.18
C ASP A 145 -6.34 11.73 -7.27
N TYR A 146 -6.68 10.82 -6.35
CA TYR A 146 -6.26 9.42 -6.40
C TYR A 146 -6.72 8.73 -7.70
N CYS A 147 -8.01 8.82 -8.06
CA CYS A 147 -8.54 8.23 -9.29
C CYS A 147 -7.81 8.74 -10.54
N GLN A 148 -7.54 10.05 -10.61
CA GLN A 148 -6.80 10.65 -11.73
C GLN A 148 -5.35 10.16 -11.79
N ASN A 149 -4.68 10.02 -10.64
CA ASN A 149 -3.32 9.52 -10.60
C ASN A 149 -3.25 8.05 -10.98
N ILE A 150 -4.17 7.20 -10.50
CA ILE A 150 -4.28 5.81 -10.95
C ILE A 150 -4.53 5.73 -12.46
N ARG A 151 -5.41 6.57 -13.03
CA ARG A 151 -5.61 6.58 -14.49
C ARG A 151 -4.30 6.86 -15.25
N LYS A 152 -3.45 7.77 -14.75
CA LYS A 152 -2.14 8.08 -15.36
C LYS A 152 -1.16 6.91 -15.29
N GLU A 153 -1.11 6.19 -14.15
CA GLU A 153 -0.24 5.01 -14.02
C GLU A 153 -0.64 3.89 -14.99
N TYR A 154 -1.95 3.73 -15.24
CA TYR A 154 -2.48 2.74 -16.18
C TYR A 154 -2.63 3.29 -17.61
N SER A 155 -1.88 4.34 -17.97
CA SER A 155 -1.97 5.00 -19.30
C SER A 155 -1.58 4.11 -20.48
N ILE A 156 -0.91 2.98 -20.23
CA ILE A 156 -0.61 1.97 -21.25
C ILE A 156 -1.87 1.26 -21.79
N TYR A 157 -2.95 1.25 -21.01
CA TYR A 157 -4.22 0.63 -21.37
C TYR A 157 -5.15 1.63 -22.04
N SER A 158 -5.93 1.14 -23.00
CA SER A 158 -7.04 1.90 -23.58
C SER A 158 -8.04 2.30 -22.50
N ASP A 159 -8.83 3.35 -22.74
CA ASP A 159 -9.84 3.77 -21.76
C ASP A 159 -10.88 2.66 -21.51
N GLY A 160 -11.22 1.87 -22.53
CA GLY A 160 -12.13 0.73 -22.39
C GLY A 160 -11.57 -0.37 -21.50
N ASP A 161 -10.31 -0.78 -21.74
CA ASP A 161 -9.66 -1.82 -20.94
C ASP A 161 -9.45 -1.36 -19.49
N TYR A 162 -9.01 -0.11 -19.30
CA TYR A 162 -8.86 0.49 -17.98
C TYR A 162 -10.19 0.51 -17.23
N LYS A 163 -11.26 1.03 -17.84
CA LYS A 163 -12.60 1.09 -17.21
C LYS A 163 -13.06 -0.31 -16.81
N ALA A 164 -12.98 -1.29 -17.71
CA ALA A 164 -13.40 -2.66 -17.43
C ALA A 164 -12.59 -3.29 -16.28
N GLY A 165 -11.27 -3.08 -16.23
CA GLY A 165 -10.41 -3.54 -15.15
C GLY A 165 -10.73 -2.85 -13.82
N ARG A 166 -10.82 -1.52 -13.83
CA ARG A 166 -11.09 -0.71 -12.65
C ARG A 166 -12.46 -1.03 -12.03
N MET A 167 -13.50 -1.15 -12.85
CA MET A 167 -14.84 -1.54 -12.38
C MET A 167 -14.84 -2.91 -11.69
N LYS A 168 -14.08 -3.90 -12.20
CA LYS A 168 -13.96 -5.22 -11.53
C LYS A 168 -13.39 -5.10 -10.12
N VAL A 169 -12.33 -4.30 -9.95
CA VAL A 169 -11.71 -4.04 -8.63
C VAL A 169 -12.68 -3.34 -7.68
N LEU A 170 -13.36 -2.29 -8.16
CA LEU A 170 -14.34 -1.54 -7.38
C LEU A 170 -15.53 -2.40 -6.95
N HIS A 171 -16.05 -3.23 -7.86
CA HIS A 171 -17.10 -4.19 -7.53
C HIS A 171 -16.63 -5.21 -6.49
N TYR A 172 -15.41 -5.74 -6.61
CA TYR A 172 -14.84 -6.65 -5.62
C TYR A 172 -14.81 -6.04 -4.21
N PHE A 173 -14.43 -4.78 -4.05
CA PHE A 173 -14.50 -4.13 -2.74
C PHE A 173 -15.94 -3.99 -2.22
N LEU A 174 -16.91 -3.73 -3.09
CA LEU A 174 -18.32 -3.64 -2.69
C LEU A 174 -18.93 -4.99 -2.29
N THR A 175 -18.39 -6.12 -2.77
CA THR A 175 -18.86 -7.46 -2.36
C THR A 175 -18.35 -7.89 -0.99
N MET A 176 -17.32 -7.24 -0.45
CA MET A 176 -16.84 -7.52 0.90
C MET A 176 -17.87 -7.08 1.95
N ASP A 177 -18.06 -7.88 3.00
CA ASP A 177 -18.89 -7.50 4.15
C ASP A 177 -18.33 -6.25 4.86
N ARG A 178 -17.00 -6.21 5.01
CA ARG A 178 -16.24 -5.04 5.49
C ARG A 178 -15.05 -4.82 4.56
N ILE A 179 -14.89 -3.62 4.02
CA ILE A 179 -13.67 -3.25 3.30
C ILE A 179 -12.51 -3.20 4.30
N TYR A 180 -12.73 -2.53 5.44
CA TYR A 180 -11.77 -2.44 6.53
C TYR A 180 -12.04 -3.46 7.64
N LYS A 181 -11.04 -4.29 7.95
CA LYS A 181 -11.16 -5.47 8.83
C LYS A 181 -11.11 -5.13 10.31
N THR A 182 -10.47 -4.03 10.67
CA THR A 182 -10.34 -3.54 12.04
C THR A 182 -11.39 -2.49 12.35
N ASP A 183 -11.80 -2.40 13.62
CA ASP A 183 -12.88 -1.50 14.02
C ASP A 183 -12.51 -0.02 13.85
N TYR A 184 -11.27 0.34 14.18
CA TYR A 184 -10.77 1.71 13.99
C TYR A 184 -10.91 2.19 12.54
N PHE A 185 -10.40 1.42 11.57
CA PHE A 185 -10.46 1.82 10.15
C PHE A 185 -11.87 1.71 9.58
N TYR A 186 -12.64 0.70 10.01
CA TYR A 186 -14.03 0.55 9.59
C TYR A 186 -14.91 1.74 10.01
N GLU A 187 -14.86 2.12 11.28
CA GLU A 187 -15.61 3.27 11.80
C GLU A 187 -15.21 4.57 11.12
N LYS A 188 -13.91 4.72 10.82
CA LYS A 188 -13.34 5.93 10.22
C LYS A 188 -13.65 6.05 8.72
N TYR A 189 -13.56 4.96 7.96
CA TYR A 189 -13.45 5.02 6.50
C TYR A 189 -14.53 4.27 5.72
N GLU A 190 -15.16 3.23 6.28
CA GLU A 190 -16.03 2.31 5.51
C GLU A 190 -17.17 3.05 4.78
N LYS A 191 -17.88 3.93 5.49
CA LYS A 191 -19.04 4.65 4.93
C LYS A 191 -18.61 5.54 3.77
N GLN A 192 -17.51 6.26 3.92
CA GLN A 192 -17.00 7.15 2.88
C GLN A 192 -16.43 6.34 1.71
N ALA A 193 -15.74 5.23 1.97
CA ALA A 193 -15.21 4.35 0.94
C ALA A 193 -16.29 3.80 0.03
N ARG A 194 -17.38 3.28 0.60
CA ARG A 194 -18.50 2.79 -0.19
C ARG A 194 -19.20 3.89 -1.00
N LYS A 195 -19.20 5.13 -0.50
CA LYS A 195 -19.75 6.28 -1.24
C LYS A 195 -18.85 6.63 -2.43
N ASN A 196 -17.55 6.76 -2.19
CA ASN A 196 -16.55 7.07 -3.21
C ASN A 196 -16.53 6.02 -4.33
N ILE A 197 -16.48 4.74 -3.97
CA ILE A 197 -16.47 3.62 -4.93
C ILE A 197 -17.73 3.62 -5.81
N LYS A 198 -18.92 3.83 -5.22
CA LYS A 198 -20.17 3.89 -5.99
C LYS A 198 -20.20 5.07 -6.96
N GLN A 199 -19.74 6.23 -6.51
CA GLN A 199 -19.66 7.41 -7.36
C GLN A 199 -18.69 7.19 -8.54
N GLU A 200 -17.51 6.61 -8.29
CA GLU A 200 -16.56 6.29 -9.36
C GLU A 200 -17.16 5.28 -10.36
N LEU A 201 -17.89 4.27 -9.88
CA LEU A 201 -18.58 3.32 -10.75
C LEU A 201 -19.63 4.01 -11.65
N ASP A 202 -20.41 4.94 -11.12
CA ASP A 202 -21.40 5.69 -11.88
C ASP A 202 -20.74 6.57 -12.95
N GLU A 203 -19.62 7.22 -12.61
CA GLU A 203 -18.82 8.03 -13.53
C GLU A 203 -18.19 7.20 -14.65
N LEU A 204 -17.62 6.04 -14.33
CA LEU A 204 -17.01 5.14 -15.32
C LEU A 204 -18.05 4.54 -16.27
N SER A 205 -19.26 4.26 -15.78
CA SER A 205 -20.36 3.68 -16.57
C SER A 205 -21.01 4.70 -17.50
N SER A 206 -21.12 5.96 -17.07
CA SER A 206 -21.75 7.04 -17.86
C SER A 206 -20.89 7.51 -19.03
N GLN A 207 -19.57 7.26 -19.00
CA GLN A 207 -18.63 7.62 -20.07
C GLN A 207 -18.48 6.53 -21.13
N THR A 208 -19.43 5.59 -21.23
CA THR A 208 -19.42 4.49 -22.22
C THR A 208 -20.34 4.76 -23.42
N ASP A 209 -21.08 5.87 -23.39
CA ASP A 209 -22.15 6.22 -24.36
C ASP A 209 -21.77 7.34 -25.37
N GLU A 210 -20.48 7.69 -25.50
CA GLU A 210 -19.96 8.60 -26.55
C GLU A 210 -18.90 7.90 -27.41
#